data_AF-A0A147BJC8-F1
#
_entry.id   AF-A0A147BJC8-F1
#
_cell.length_a   1.000
_cell.length_b   1.000
_cell.length_c   1.000
_cell.angle_alpha   90.00
_cell.angle_beta   90.00
_cell.angle_gamma   90.00
#
_symmetry.space_group_name_H-M   'P 1'
#
loop_
_entity.id
_entity.type
_entity.pdbx_description
1 polymer ?
#
loop_
_entity_poly.entity_id
_entity_poly.type
_entity_poly.pdbx_seq_one_letter_code
_entity_poly.pdbx_strand_id
1 'polypeptide(L)'
;EILGENVRDFGWQRTGGAIGMGAAGPIVGAIIDKANQWTGGRSGYLPSYFAYALLMILDSVLLSCMPTLRMTKLSVNFFKDISVTFINVELAVFAFWTCTLGAFFTIYMTYNTWFLEDIGASKLTIGLISGVSCICLELPFFSASGWILKKTRFYPSYIFTLLIFGVSYIGTAFLYNPWFALLVEPVTGAAHPLVIPAMTVFAKEVAPEGTAASVLCVLNVCFEA
;
A
#
# COMPACT_ATOMS: atom_id res chain seq x y z
N GLU A 1 9.68 -19.17 7.29
CA GLU A 1 9.91 -18.13 8.32
C GLU A 1 11.25 -17.43 8.05
N ILE A 2 11.34 -16.60 7.00
CA ILE A 2 12.55 -15.82 6.67
C ILE A 2 12.46 -14.38 7.24
N LEU A 3 11.30 -14.01 7.77
CA LEU A 3 11.05 -12.74 8.47
C LEU A 3 10.89 -12.99 9.98
N GLY A 4 11.84 -13.76 10.53
CA GLY A 4 11.91 -14.08 11.95
C GLY A 4 12.02 -12.82 12.80
N GLU A 5 11.17 -12.74 13.83
CA GLU A 5 11.13 -11.84 15.00
C GLU A 5 11.27 -10.29 14.81
N ASN A 6 11.93 -9.78 13.77
CA ASN A 6 12.16 -8.35 13.60
C ASN A 6 11.13 -7.71 12.66
N VAL A 7 10.14 -7.05 13.27
CA VAL A 7 9.21 -6.12 12.59
C VAL A 7 9.95 -5.11 11.69
N ARG A 8 11.20 -4.77 12.04
CA ARG A 8 12.09 -3.90 11.28
C ARG A 8 12.49 -4.44 9.90
N ASP A 9 12.74 -5.75 9.79
CA ASP A 9 13.20 -6.37 8.54
C ASP A 9 12.03 -6.53 7.55
N PHE A 10 10.81 -6.71 8.07
CA PHE A 10 9.57 -6.66 7.29
C PHE A 10 9.28 -5.26 6.74
N GLY A 11 9.45 -4.23 7.56
CA GLY A 11 9.36 -2.83 7.12
C GLY A 11 10.33 -2.53 5.98
N TRP A 12 11.58 -3.02 6.07
CA TRP A 12 12.59 -2.80 5.04
C TRP A 12 12.26 -3.45 3.69
N GLN A 13 11.70 -4.67 3.68
CA GLN A 13 11.22 -5.29 2.44
C GLN A 13 10.09 -4.48 1.81
N ARG A 14 9.15 -3.97 2.62
CA ARG A 14 8.02 -3.16 2.13
C ARG A 14 8.49 -1.79 1.61
N THR A 15 9.53 -1.22 2.23
CA THR A 15 10.18 0.02 1.77
C THR A 15 10.67 -0.09 0.33
N GLY A 16 11.20 -1.25 -0.10
CA GLY A 16 11.57 -1.47 -1.49
C GLY A 16 10.40 -1.31 -2.47
N GLY A 17 9.20 -1.76 -2.07
CA GLY A 17 7.97 -1.56 -2.83
C GLY A 17 7.55 -0.09 -2.91
N ALA A 18 7.62 0.66 -1.80
CA ALA A 18 7.32 2.09 -1.78
C ALA A 18 8.28 2.90 -2.66
N ILE A 19 9.59 2.55 -2.66
CA ILE A 19 10.57 3.17 -3.58
C ILE A 19 10.22 2.87 -5.03
N GLY A 20 9.87 1.61 -5.34
CA GLY A 20 9.46 1.20 -6.68
C GLY A 20 8.24 1.98 -7.17
N MET A 21 7.17 2.05 -6.36
CA MET A 21 5.96 2.80 -6.67
C MET A 21 6.26 4.30 -6.83
N GLY A 22 7.04 4.86 -5.90
CA GLY A 22 7.35 6.29 -5.90
C GLY A 22 8.24 6.74 -7.06
N ALA A 23 9.12 5.87 -7.56
CA ALA A 23 9.93 6.15 -8.75
C ALA A 23 9.16 5.87 -10.05
N ALA A 24 8.36 4.79 -10.10
CA ALA A 24 7.65 4.39 -11.30
C ALA A 24 6.57 5.39 -11.73
N GLY A 25 5.83 5.96 -10.76
CA GLY A 25 4.75 6.93 -11.04
C GLY A 25 5.19 8.12 -11.91
N PRO A 26 6.19 8.91 -11.49
CA PRO A 26 6.70 10.04 -12.28
C PRO A 26 7.28 9.61 -13.63
N ILE A 27 8.01 8.49 -13.69
CA ILE A 27 8.65 7.99 -14.93
C ILE A 27 7.57 7.63 -15.96
N VAL A 28 6.57 6.84 -15.57
CA VAL A 28 5.48 6.42 -16.46
C VAL A 28 4.63 7.63 -16.85
N GLY A 29 4.34 8.53 -15.91
CA GLY A 29 3.63 9.79 -16.18
C GLY A 29 4.33 10.65 -17.23
N ALA A 30 5.66 10.78 -17.16
CA ALA A 30 6.46 11.50 -18.14
C ALA A 30 6.41 10.86 -19.54
N ILE A 31 6.44 9.52 -19.61
CA ILE A 31 6.33 8.77 -20.86
C ILE A 31 4.96 9.01 -21.50
N ILE A 32 3.89 8.97 -20.72
CA ILE A 32 2.51 9.23 -21.20
C ILE A 32 2.39 10.66 -21.73
N ASP A 33 2.82 11.66 -20.96
CA ASP A 33 2.71 13.07 -21.36
C ASP A 33 3.49 13.33 -22.65
N LYS A 34 4.71 12.80 -22.78
CA LYS A 34 5.54 12.96 -23.99
C LYS A 34 4.95 12.25 -25.20
N ALA A 35 4.45 11.03 -25.03
CA ALA A 35 3.81 10.28 -26.12
C ALA A 35 2.52 10.94 -26.60
N ASN A 36 1.75 11.52 -25.68
CA ASN A 36 0.54 12.27 -26.00
C ASN A 36 0.85 13.59 -26.72
N GLN A 37 1.93 14.28 -26.35
CA GLN A 37 2.38 15.47 -27.12
C GLN A 37 2.77 15.11 -28.55
N TRP A 38 3.50 14.01 -28.76
CA TRP A 38 3.95 13.57 -30.10
C TRP A 38 2.81 13.13 -31.02
N THR A 39 1.74 12.58 -30.44
CA THR A 39 0.63 11.98 -31.20
C THR A 39 -0.62 12.87 -31.20
N GLY A 40 -0.54 14.09 -30.64
CA GLY A 40 -1.69 14.99 -30.49
C GLY A 40 -2.82 14.40 -29.63
N GLY A 41 -2.48 13.63 -28.58
CA GLY A 41 -3.43 13.01 -27.66
C GLY A 41 -3.99 11.64 -28.09
N ARG A 42 -3.68 11.16 -29.31
CA ARG A 42 -4.17 9.85 -29.80
C ARG A 42 -3.55 8.63 -29.11
N SER A 43 -2.39 8.77 -28.48
CA SER A 43 -1.70 7.66 -27.82
C SER A 43 -2.41 7.24 -26.52
N GLY A 44 -3.09 8.18 -25.85
CA GLY A 44 -3.82 7.93 -24.61
C GLY A 44 -2.93 7.28 -23.55
N TYR A 45 -3.33 6.09 -23.11
CA TYR A 45 -2.63 5.27 -22.12
C TYR A 45 -1.88 4.07 -22.73
N LEU A 46 -1.80 3.98 -24.06
CA LEU A 46 -1.07 2.90 -24.75
C LEU A 46 0.41 2.78 -24.28
N PRO A 47 1.16 3.88 -24.09
CA PRO A 47 2.55 3.82 -23.63
C PRO A 47 2.70 3.19 -22.25
N SER A 48 1.76 3.43 -21.33
CA SER A 48 1.77 2.81 -20.00
C SER A 48 1.57 1.31 -20.05
N TYR A 49 0.71 0.80 -20.94
CA TYR A 49 0.52 -0.65 -21.10
C TYR A 49 1.80 -1.33 -21.59
N PHE A 50 2.52 -0.72 -22.53
CA PHE A 50 3.81 -1.25 -22.99
C PHE A 50 4.89 -1.20 -21.90
N ALA A 51 4.98 -0.11 -21.15
CA ALA A 51 5.91 0.01 -20.03
C ALA A 51 5.64 -1.05 -18.97
N TYR A 52 4.37 -1.27 -18.61
CA TYR A 52 3.96 -2.29 -17.65
C TYR A 52 4.25 -3.71 -18.15
N ALA A 53 3.95 -4.01 -19.41
CA ALA A 53 4.26 -5.31 -20.01
C ALA A 53 5.76 -5.63 -19.98
N LEU A 54 6.62 -4.64 -20.27
CA LEU A 54 8.07 -4.82 -20.21
C LEU A 54 8.57 -5.11 -18.78
N LEU A 55 8.03 -4.41 -17.78
CA LEU A 55 8.35 -4.67 -16.37
C LEU A 55 7.90 -6.07 -15.93
N MET A 56 6.71 -6.53 -16.34
CA MET A 56 6.24 -7.88 -16.03
C MET A 56 7.13 -8.97 -16.64
N ILE A 57 7.61 -8.77 -17.88
CA ILE A 57 8.53 -9.71 -18.52
C ILE A 57 9.86 -9.75 -17.77
N LEU A 58 10.41 -8.59 -17.41
CA LEU A 58 11.64 -8.51 -16.63
C LEU A 58 11.51 -9.22 -15.28
N ASP A 59 10.42 -8.99 -14.55
CA ASP A 59 10.16 -9.63 -13.27
C ASP A 59 10.05 -11.16 -13.40
N SER A 60 9.35 -11.63 -14.45
CA SER A 60 9.22 -13.07 -14.75
C SER A 60 10.58 -13.73 -15.04
N VAL A 61 11.47 -13.04 -15.75
CA VAL A 61 12.84 -13.51 -16.02
C VAL A 61 13.64 -13.57 -14.73
N LEU A 62 13.57 -12.54 -13.88
CA LEU A 62 14.27 -12.50 -12.60
C LEU A 62 13.80 -13.61 -11.65
N LEU A 63 12.49 -13.84 -11.57
CA LEU A 63 11.90 -14.93 -10.79
C LEU A 63 12.35 -16.30 -11.29
N SER A 64 12.49 -16.47 -12.61
CA SER A 64 13.00 -17.72 -13.20
C SER A 64 14.47 -17.99 -12.84
N CYS A 65 15.22 -16.94 -12.45
CA CYS A 65 16.60 -17.05 -11.98
C CYS A 65 16.71 -17.22 -10.46
N MET A 66 15.63 -17.11 -9.68
CA MET A 66 15.68 -17.25 -8.23
C MET A 66 15.71 -18.72 -7.78
N PRO A 67 16.50 -19.05 -6.73
CA PRO A 67 16.51 -20.40 -6.16
C PRO A 67 15.18 -20.73 -5.50
N THR A 68 14.79 -22.00 -5.54
CA THR A 68 13.55 -22.50 -4.94
C THR A 68 13.55 -22.26 -3.43
N LEU A 69 12.61 -21.41 -2.99
CA LEU A 69 12.39 -21.11 -1.58
C LEU A 69 11.77 -22.35 -0.90
N ARG A 70 12.54 -23.02 -0.03
CA ARG A 70 12.01 -24.08 0.84
C ARG A 70 11.17 -23.46 1.94
N MET A 71 9.87 -23.71 1.91
CA MET A 71 8.97 -23.40 3.03
C MET A 71 9.29 -24.32 4.21
N THR A 72 9.91 -23.77 5.26
CA THR A 72 10.19 -24.52 6.49
C THR A 72 8.91 -24.66 7.33
N LYS A 73 8.51 -25.91 7.54
CA LYS A 73 7.51 -26.43 8.51
C LYS A 73 6.05 -25.98 8.28
N LEU A 74 5.24 -26.90 7.76
CA LEU A 74 3.78 -26.83 7.78
C LEU A 74 3.29 -27.27 9.19
N SER A 75 2.38 -26.52 9.83
CA SER A 75 1.74 -26.97 11.07
C SER A 75 0.95 -28.25 10.81
N VAL A 76 1.08 -29.23 11.72
CA VAL A 76 0.48 -30.57 11.61
C VAL A 76 -1.05 -30.52 11.69
N ASN A 77 -1.64 -29.42 12.20
CA ASN A 77 -3.08 -29.20 12.34
C ASN A 77 -3.59 -27.90 11.68
N PHE A 78 -2.90 -27.42 10.64
CA PHE A 78 -3.15 -26.14 9.97
C PHE A 78 -4.63 -25.80 9.71
N PHE A 79 -5.41 -26.74 9.16
CA PHE A 79 -6.81 -26.49 8.81
C PHE A 79 -7.74 -26.34 10.02
N LYS A 80 -7.47 -27.06 11.11
CA LYS A 80 -8.29 -26.99 12.33
C LYS A 80 -8.00 -25.70 13.09
N ASP A 81 -6.73 -25.33 13.19
CA ASP A 81 -6.29 -24.13 13.89
C ASP A 81 -6.75 -22.86 13.15
N ILE A 82 -6.76 -22.89 11.82
CA ILE A 82 -7.34 -21.82 10.99
C ILE A 82 -8.84 -21.70 11.23
N SER A 83 -9.60 -22.80 11.17
CA SER A 83 -11.05 -22.73 11.34
C SER A 83 -11.45 -22.18 12.71
N VAL A 84 -10.71 -22.51 13.78
CA VAL A 84 -10.97 -21.97 15.13
C VAL A 84 -10.62 -20.47 15.20
N THR A 85 -9.52 -20.06 14.56
CA THR A 85 -9.09 -18.65 14.54
C THR A 85 -10.05 -17.77 13.77
N PHE A 86 -10.61 -18.25 12.66
CA PHE A 86 -11.63 -17.54 11.86
C PHE A 86 -12.98 -17.39 12.57
N ILE A 87 -13.27 -18.22 13.58
CA ILE A 87 -14.48 -18.12 14.41
C ILE A 87 -14.31 -17.06 15.52
N ASN A 88 -13.09 -16.53 15.71
CA ASN A 88 -12.83 -15.53 16.74
C ASN A 88 -13.50 -14.19 16.37
N VAL A 89 -14.38 -13.71 17.27
CA VAL A 89 -15.09 -12.43 17.12
C VAL A 89 -14.11 -11.26 17.01
N GLU A 90 -12.97 -11.31 17.71
CA GLU A 90 -11.96 -10.26 17.64
C GLU A 90 -11.35 -10.14 16.23
N LEU A 91 -11.04 -11.27 15.58
CA LEU A 91 -10.57 -11.28 14.20
C LEU A 91 -11.64 -10.76 13.23
N ALA A 92 -12.90 -11.17 13.41
CA ALA A 92 -14.00 -10.73 12.56
C ALA A 92 -14.21 -9.20 12.64
N VAL A 93 -14.20 -8.64 13.86
CA VAL A 93 -14.33 -7.19 14.08
C VAL A 93 -13.13 -6.44 13.48
N PHE A 94 -11.90 -6.92 13.70
CA PHE A 94 -10.70 -6.30 13.15
C PHE A 94 -10.65 -6.38 11.61
N ALA A 95 -11.07 -7.50 11.03
CA ALA A 95 -11.18 -7.68 9.59
C ALA A 95 -12.23 -6.74 8.98
N PHE A 96 -13.37 -6.54 9.64
CA PHE A 96 -14.39 -5.59 9.21
C PHE A 96 -13.87 -4.15 9.16
N TRP A 97 -13.15 -3.70 10.20
CA TRP A 97 -12.51 -2.38 10.20
C TRP A 97 -11.43 -2.23 9.14
N THR A 98 -10.64 -3.29 8.93
CA THR A 98 -9.60 -3.34 7.89
C THR A 98 -10.21 -3.24 6.49
N CYS A 99 -11.32 -3.94 6.26
CA CYS A 99 -12.09 -3.86 5.02
C CYS A 99 -12.66 -2.46 4.78
N THR A 100 -13.24 -1.85 5.81
CA THR A 100 -13.77 -0.48 5.72
C THR A 100 -12.67 0.53 5.38
N LEU A 101 -11.49 0.41 6.00
CA LEU A 101 -10.34 1.25 5.69
C LEU A 101 -9.81 1.02 4.26
N GLY A 102 -9.73 -0.24 3.84
CA GLY A 102 -9.35 -0.61 2.47
C GLY A 102 -10.26 0.01 1.44
N ALA A 103 -11.58 -0.13 1.62
CA ALA A 103 -12.58 0.48 0.76
C ALA A 103 -12.43 2.01 0.69
N PHE A 104 -12.26 2.69 1.83
CA PHE A 104 -12.03 4.14 1.84
C PHE A 104 -10.73 4.54 1.13
N PHE A 105 -9.69 3.73 1.24
CA PHE A 105 -8.42 3.98 0.55
C PHE A 105 -8.56 3.82 -0.97
N THR A 106 -9.20 2.75 -1.44
CA THR A 106 -9.42 2.50 -2.86
C THR A 106 -10.32 3.56 -3.49
N ILE A 107 -11.40 3.94 -2.80
CA ILE A 107 -12.27 5.04 -3.21
C ILE A 107 -11.47 6.34 -3.31
N TYR A 108 -10.69 6.67 -2.27
CA TYR A 108 -9.84 7.85 -2.27
C TYR A 108 -8.92 7.89 -3.49
N MET A 109 -8.12 6.83 -3.69
CA MET A 109 -7.16 6.77 -4.79
C MET A 109 -7.82 6.94 -6.16
N THR A 110 -8.96 6.28 -6.37
CA THR A 110 -9.69 6.33 -7.65
C THR A 110 -10.23 7.73 -7.92
N TYR A 111 -11.01 8.28 -6.99
CA TYR A 111 -11.63 9.59 -7.17
C TYR A 111 -10.62 10.73 -7.16
N ASN A 112 -9.56 10.63 -6.36
CA ASN A 112 -8.51 11.65 -6.34
C ASN A 112 -7.77 11.72 -7.67
N THR A 113 -7.49 10.58 -8.31
CA THR A 113 -6.88 10.58 -9.65
C THR A 113 -7.76 11.31 -10.65
N TRP A 114 -9.07 11.02 -10.67
CA TRP A 114 -10.02 11.70 -11.55
C TRP A 114 -10.15 13.20 -11.23
N PHE A 115 -10.23 13.54 -9.95
CA PHE A 115 -10.29 14.93 -9.50
C PHE A 115 -9.06 15.74 -9.94
N LEU A 116 -7.86 15.16 -9.78
CA LEU A 116 -6.62 15.79 -10.22
C LEU A 116 -6.61 16.02 -11.74
N GLU A 117 -7.15 15.07 -12.51
CA GLU A 117 -7.32 15.23 -13.96
C GLU A 117 -8.29 16.37 -14.30
N ASP A 118 -9.42 16.47 -13.60
CA ASP A 118 -10.45 17.49 -13.82
C ASP A 118 -9.95 18.92 -13.52
N ILE A 119 -9.10 19.10 -12.51
CA ILE A 119 -8.45 20.40 -12.21
C ILE A 119 -7.26 20.70 -13.14
N GLY A 120 -6.99 19.85 -14.14
CA GLY A 120 -5.98 20.06 -15.18
C GLY A 120 -4.57 19.59 -14.83
N ALA A 121 -4.40 18.67 -13.87
CA ALA A 121 -3.10 18.08 -13.59
C ALA A 121 -2.66 17.15 -14.74
N SER A 122 -1.38 17.25 -15.13
CA SER A 122 -0.81 16.32 -16.12
C SER A 122 -0.54 14.96 -15.49
N LYS A 123 -0.35 13.91 -16.31
CA LYS A 123 -0.07 12.56 -15.80
C LYS A 123 1.26 12.52 -15.04
N LEU A 124 2.23 13.33 -15.46
CA LEU A 124 3.47 13.55 -14.71
C LEU A 124 3.22 14.16 -13.34
N THR A 125 2.35 15.17 -13.21
CA THR A 125 2.03 15.79 -11.91
C THR A 125 1.36 14.79 -10.97
N ILE A 126 0.40 14.01 -11.46
CA ILE A 126 -0.26 12.95 -10.67
C ILE A 126 0.76 11.90 -10.22
N GLY A 127 1.64 11.47 -11.13
CA GLY A 127 2.74 10.56 -10.80
C GLY A 127 3.72 11.15 -9.78
N LEU A 128 4.01 12.45 -9.86
CA LEU A 128 4.89 13.15 -8.93
C LEU A 128 4.28 13.25 -7.53
N ILE A 129 2.97 13.55 -7.42
CA ILE A 129 2.24 13.54 -6.15
C ILE A 129 2.39 12.17 -5.49
N SER A 130 2.07 11.10 -6.21
CA SER A 130 2.24 9.71 -5.74
C SER A 130 3.69 9.42 -5.33
N GLY A 131 4.65 9.88 -6.13
CA GLY A 131 6.08 9.77 -5.84
C GLY A 131 6.50 10.41 -4.52
N VAL A 132 6.05 11.64 -4.30
CA VAL A 132 6.32 12.39 -3.06
C VAL A 132 5.65 11.71 -1.86
N SER A 133 4.41 11.23 -1.99
CA SER A 133 3.72 10.47 -0.94
C SER A 133 4.53 9.25 -0.51
N CYS A 134 4.98 8.44 -1.47
CA CYS A 134 5.70 7.20 -1.19
C CYS A 134 7.12 7.45 -0.64
N ILE A 135 7.87 8.39 -1.23
CA ILE A 135 9.29 8.59 -0.86
C ILE A 135 9.44 9.50 0.36
N CYS A 136 8.68 10.61 0.43
CA CYS A 136 8.87 11.61 1.47
C CYS A 136 8.11 11.30 2.76
N LEU A 137 7.01 10.54 2.69
CA LEU A 137 6.19 10.25 3.86
C LEU A 137 6.13 8.76 4.16
N GLU A 138 5.69 7.94 3.22
CA GLU A 138 5.54 6.50 3.46
C GLU A 138 6.86 5.84 3.89
N LEU A 139 7.97 6.15 3.22
CA LEU A 139 9.30 5.59 3.52
C LEU A 139 9.85 5.91 4.92
N PRO A 140 9.94 7.18 5.36
CA PRO A 140 10.41 7.49 6.72
C PRO A 140 9.45 6.97 7.79
N PHE A 141 8.14 7.01 7.54
CA PHE A 141 7.16 6.48 8.48
C PHE A 141 7.24 4.95 8.58
N PHE A 142 7.50 4.21 7.48
CA PHE A 142 7.74 2.76 7.57
C PHE A 142 9.00 2.44 8.37
N SER A 143 10.06 3.22 8.19
CA SER A 143 11.30 3.07 8.96
C SER A 143 11.07 3.34 10.46
N ALA A 144 10.19 4.28 10.79
CA ALA A 144 9.79 4.62 12.16
C ALA A 144 8.64 3.77 12.72
N SER A 145 7.98 2.96 11.89
CA SER A 145 6.73 2.27 12.24
C SER A 145 6.87 1.34 13.44
N GLY A 146 8.01 0.66 13.58
CA GLY A 146 8.29 -0.20 14.74
C GLY A 146 8.33 0.59 16.06
N TRP A 147 8.82 1.83 16.04
CA TRP A 147 8.81 2.71 17.21
C TRP A 147 7.40 3.25 17.50
N ILE A 148 6.68 3.67 16.45
CA ILE A 148 5.31 4.19 16.56
C ILE A 148 4.38 3.10 17.12
N LEU A 149 4.45 1.88 16.57
CA LEU A 149 3.56 0.79 16.96
C LEU A 149 3.83 0.30 18.38
N LYS A 150 5.10 0.31 18.82
CA LYS A 150 5.46 0.01 20.22
C LYS A 150 4.81 0.98 21.21
N LYS A 151 4.56 2.22 20.79
CA LYS A 151 3.97 3.27 21.63
C LYS A 151 2.44 3.35 21.51
N THR A 152 1.91 3.10 20.32
CA THR A 152 0.51 3.39 19.96
C THR A 152 -0.40 2.16 20.00
N ARG A 153 0.12 0.92 20.01
CA ARG A 153 -0.65 -0.33 19.83
C ARG A 153 -1.49 -0.32 18.53
N PHE A 154 -2.24 -1.38 18.27
CA PHE A 154 -2.95 -1.62 16.99
C PHE A 154 -4.21 -0.76 16.82
N TYR A 155 -5.12 -0.71 17.80
CA TYR A 155 -6.38 0.05 17.67
C TYR A 155 -6.19 1.57 17.50
N PRO A 156 -5.35 2.27 18.29
CA PRO A 156 -5.14 3.70 18.10
C PRO A 156 -4.45 4.02 16.77
N SER A 157 -3.62 3.12 16.23
CA SER A 157 -3.03 3.30 14.90
C SER A 157 -4.10 3.37 13.81
N TYR A 158 -5.15 2.54 13.89
CA TYR A 158 -6.30 2.60 12.97
C TYR A 158 -7.09 3.90 13.10
N ILE A 159 -7.28 4.40 14.32
CA ILE A 159 -7.95 5.69 14.57
C ILE A 159 -7.12 6.83 13.96
N PHE A 160 -5.79 6.84 14.15
CA PHE A 160 -4.92 7.83 13.53
C PHE A 160 -4.97 7.79 12.01
N THR A 161 -5.01 6.60 11.40
CA THR A 161 -5.20 6.44 9.95
C THR A 161 -6.52 7.05 9.49
N LEU A 162 -7.63 6.78 10.20
CA LEU A 162 -8.94 7.38 9.88
C LEU A 162 -8.89 8.92 9.97
N LEU A 163 -8.20 9.47 10.97
CA LEU A 163 -8.01 10.91 11.10
C LEU A 163 -7.17 11.49 9.96
N ILE A 164 -6.08 10.82 9.56
CA ILE A 164 -5.24 11.22 8.42
C ILE A 164 -6.09 11.26 7.14
N PHE A 165 -6.88 10.21 6.89
CA PHE A 165 -7.81 10.20 5.76
C PHE A 165 -8.82 11.33 5.86
N GLY A 166 -9.48 11.52 7.00
CA GLY A 166 -10.47 12.59 7.19
C GLY A 166 -9.90 13.98 6.92
N VAL A 167 -8.71 14.29 7.45
CA VAL A 167 -8.02 15.56 7.18
C VAL A 167 -7.66 15.69 5.70
N SER A 168 -7.18 14.61 5.07
CA SER A 168 -6.81 14.62 3.66
C SER A 168 -8.03 14.84 2.78
N TYR A 169 -9.13 14.11 2.98
CA TYR A 169 -10.40 14.31 2.28
C TYR A 169 -10.91 15.75 2.36
N ILE A 170 -10.88 16.35 3.56
CA ILE A 170 -11.27 17.75 3.74
C ILE A 170 -10.29 18.67 2.99
N GLY A 171 -8.99 18.41 3.08
CA GLY A 171 -7.95 19.18 2.38
C GLY A 171 -8.12 19.15 0.85
N THR A 172 -8.35 17.97 0.28
CA THR A 172 -8.60 17.78 -1.16
C THR A 172 -9.87 18.49 -1.60
N ALA A 173 -10.91 18.55 -0.76
CA ALA A 173 -12.16 19.24 -1.08
C ALA A 173 -12.00 20.76 -1.28
N PHE A 174 -11.00 21.39 -0.65
CA PHE A 174 -10.70 22.82 -0.82
C PHE A 174 -9.65 23.12 -1.89
N LEU A 175 -9.27 22.11 -2.67
CA LEU A 175 -8.12 22.19 -3.56
C LEU A 175 -8.52 22.65 -4.95
N TYR A 176 -8.19 23.90 -5.30
CA TYR A 176 -8.50 24.47 -6.62
C TYR A 176 -7.34 24.46 -7.60
N ASN A 177 -6.11 24.29 -7.10
CA ASN A 177 -4.91 24.39 -7.91
C ASN A 177 -4.04 23.12 -7.75
N PRO A 178 -3.64 22.48 -8.86
CA PRO A 178 -2.95 21.20 -8.85
C PRO A 178 -1.58 21.23 -8.17
N TRP A 179 -0.92 22.40 -8.08
CA TRP A 179 0.35 22.52 -7.38
C TRP A 179 0.22 22.43 -5.85
N PHE A 180 -0.92 22.86 -5.30
CA PHE A 180 -1.19 22.67 -3.87
C PHE A 180 -1.54 21.22 -3.53
N ALA A 181 -2.01 20.43 -4.51
CA ALA A 181 -2.21 18.98 -4.34
C ALA A 181 -0.90 18.32 -3.89
N LEU A 182 0.23 18.78 -4.42
CA LEU A 182 1.56 18.26 -4.10
C LEU A 182 1.96 18.43 -2.62
N LEU A 183 1.28 19.29 -1.86
CA LEU A 183 1.51 19.45 -0.42
C LEU A 183 0.46 18.74 0.43
N VAL A 184 -0.79 18.72 -0.02
CA VAL A 184 -1.92 18.19 0.74
C VAL A 184 -2.06 16.68 0.58
N GLU A 185 -1.98 16.20 -0.66
CA GLU A 185 -2.18 14.79 -1.00
C GLU A 185 -1.14 13.84 -0.36
N PRO A 186 0.16 14.20 -0.26
CA PRO A 186 1.14 13.29 0.30
C PRO A 186 0.88 12.85 1.73
N VAL A 187 0.13 13.65 2.50
CA VAL A 187 -0.22 13.34 3.90
C VAL A 187 -0.91 11.98 4.02
N THR A 188 -1.65 11.55 2.99
CA THR A 188 -2.24 10.20 2.93
C THR A 188 -1.21 9.07 2.89
N GLY A 189 0.00 9.31 2.38
CA GLY A 189 1.10 8.35 2.37
C GLY A 189 1.53 7.91 3.77
N ALA A 190 1.22 8.68 4.82
CA ALA A 190 1.47 8.30 6.21
C ALA A 190 0.47 7.24 6.75
N ALA A 191 -0.60 6.93 6.02
CA ALA A 191 -1.61 5.94 6.42
C ALA A 191 -1.08 4.49 6.32
N HIS A 192 -0.42 4.12 5.22
CA HIS A 192 0.08 2.75 5.01
C HIS A 192 1.07 2.28 6.10
N PRO A 193 2.05 3.09 6.51
CA PRO A 193 3.00 2.73 7.57
C PRO A 193 2.37 2.53 8.94
N LEU A 194 1.15 3.01 9.17
CA LEU A 194 0.42 2.80 10.42
C LEU A 194 -0.42 1.52 10.37
N VAL A 195 -1.07 1.25 9.24
CA VAL A 195 -2.00 0.12 9.09
C VAL A 195 -1.27 -1.21 8.88
N ILE A 196 -0.33 -1.27 7.93
CA ILE A 196 0.33 -2.53 7.53
C ILE A 196 1.10 -3.18 8.70
N PRO A 197 1.90 -2.44 9.48
CA PRO A 197 2.57 -3.00 10.65
C PRO A 197 1.60 -3.38 11.77
N ALA A 198 0.52 -2.59 11.98
CA ALA A 198 -0.51 -2.90 12.96
C ALA A 198 -1.25 -4.21 12.63
N MET A 199 -1.62 -4.44 11.36
CA MET A 199 -2.18 -5.70 10.87
C MET A 199 -1.21 -6.87 11.11
N THR A 200 0.08 -6.65 10.85
CA THR A 200 1.11 -7.68 11.01
C THR A 200 1.28 -8.08 12.48
N VAL A 201 1.27 -7.12 13.40
CA VAL A 201 1.35 -7.41 14.84
C VAL A 201 0.07 -8.09 15.34
N PHE A 202 -1.11 -7.59 14.93
CA PHE A 202 -2.37 -8.22 15.28
C PHE A 202 -2.47 -9.67 14.78
N ALA A 203 -2.07 -9.92 13.53
CA ALA A 203 -2.03 -11.27 12.97
C ALA A 203 -1.10 -12.20 13.75
N LYS A 204 0.03 -11.70 14.26
CA LYS A 204 0.95 -12.48 15.11
C LYS A 204 0.41 -12.75 16.51
N GLU A 205 -0.36 -11.83 17.08
CA GLU A 205 -0.93 -11.99 18.43
C GLU A 205 -2.14 -12.92 18.44
N VAL A 206 -2.99 -12.87 17.40
CA VAL A 206 -4.23 -13.67 17.34
C VAL A 206 -4.03 -15.05 16.73
N ALA A 207 -3.01 -15.23 15.86
CA ALA A 207 -2.81 -16.49 15.17
C ALA A 207 -2.13 -17.56 16.05
N PRO A 208 -2.65 -18.80 16.07
CA PRO A 208 -1.93 -19.96 16.57
C PRO A 208 -0.57 -20.16 15.89
N GLU A 209 0.37 -20.81 16.58
CA GLU A 209 1.72 -21.08 16.07
C GLU A 209 1.67 -21.70 14.66
N GLY A 210 2.40 -21.08 13.72
CA GLY A 210 2.45 -21.53 12.32
C GLY A 210 1.29 -21.10 11.42
N THR A 211 0.31 -20.33 11.90
CA THR A 211 -0.83 -19.83 11.09
C THR A 211 -0.83 -18.31 10.86
N ALA A 212 0.12 -17.57 11.44
CA ALA A 212 0.20 -16.10 11.32
C ALA A 212 0.23 -15.59 9.88
N ALA A 213 0.89 -16.31 8.97
CA ALA A 213 0.93 -15.96 7.55
C ALA A 213 -0.46 -16.04 6.88
N SER A 214 -1.29 -17.01 7.29
CA SER A 214 -2.65 -17.18 6.77
C SER A 214 -3.60 -16.11 7.28
N VAL A 215 -3.54 -15.77 8.57
CA VAL A 215 -4.32 -14.67 9.15
C VAL A 215 -3.92 -13.33 8.52
N LEU A 216 -2.61 -13.09 8.35
CA LEU A 216 -2.12 -11.90 7.66
C LEU A 216 -2.59 -11.85 6.20
N CYS A 217 -2.62 -12.98 5.49
CA CYS A 217 -3.14 -13.06 4.13
C CYS A 217 -4.60 -12.59 4.06
N VAL A 218 -5.45 -13.09 4.96
CA VAL A 218 -6.87 -12.71 5.04
C VAL A 218 -7.05 -11.22 5.31
N LEU A 219 -6.28 -10.69 6.25
CA LEU A 219 -6.34 -9.26 6.56
C LEU A 219 -5.86 -8.40 5.38
N ASN A 220 -4.83 -8.81 4.64
CA ASN A 220 -4.42 -8.10 3.42
C ASN A 220 -5.50 -8.16 2.34
N VAL A 221 -6.15 -9.32 2.14
CA VAL A 221 -7.29 -9.43 1.22
C VAL A 221 -8.42 -8.50 1.64
N CYS A 222 -8.72 -8.39 2.93
CA CYS A 222 -9.70 -7.41 3.41
C CYS A 222 -9.26 -5.97 3.13
N PHE A 223 -7.98 -5.63 3.31
CA PHE A 223 -7.47 -4.28 3.07
C PHE A 223 -7.43 -3.89 1.58
N GLU A 224 -7.23 -4.85 0.69
CA GLU A 224 -7.14 -4.63 -0.76
C GLU A 224 -8.47 -4.86 -1.51
N ALA A 225 -9.54 -5.24 -0.81
CA ALA A 225 -10.89 -5.45 -1.36
C ALA A 225 -11.59 -4.14 -1.76
#